data_AF-A0A1C0AH79-F1
#
_entry.id   AF-A0A1C0AH79-F1
#
_cell.length_a   1.000
_cell.length_b   1.000
_cell.length_c   1.000
_cell.angle_alpha   90.00
_cell.angle_beta   90.00
_cell.angle_gamma   90.00
#
_symmetry.space_group_name_H-M   'P 1'
#
loop_
_entity.id
_entity.type
_entity.pdbx_description
1 polymer ?
#
loop_
_entity_poly.entity_id
_entity_poly.type
_entity_poly.pdbx_seq_one_letter_code
_entity_poly.pdbx_strand_id
1 'polypeptide(L)'
;MTAPHGSIALIEERCTSCMICARECPTWCITLTSHMEQTVPAPGARPRTHNVLDTFEIDWALCMYCGVCIEQCPTEALEWGGAHVPSADRLQDLLHGREQLAPRQEGGA
;
A
#
# COMPACT_ATOMS: atom_id res chain seq x y z
N MET A 1 2.30 18.88 12.26
CA MET A 1 2.83 17.83 13.14
C MET A 1 2.75 16.54 12.35
N THR A 2 3.87 16.09 11.77
CA THR A 2 3.93 14.85 10.99
C THR A 2 3.62 13.69 11.94
N ALA A 3 2.76 12.76 11.52
CA ALA A 3 2.50 11.56 12.30
C ALA A 3 3.83 10.83 12.59
N PRO A 4 4.03 10.30 13.81
CA PRO A 4 5.23 9.52 14.11
C PRO A 4 5.32 8.33 13.15
N HIS A 5 6.55 7.91 12.84
CA HIS A 5 6.75 6.69 12.06
C HIS A 5 6.10 5.52 12.81
N GLY A 6 5.31 4.74 12.09
CA GLY A 6 4.49 3.65 12.63
C GLY A 6 4.05 2.72 11.52
N SER A 7 2.95 1.98 11.72
CA SER A 7 2.37 1.19 10.64
C SER A 7 2.07 2.06 9.42
N ILE A 8 1.99 1.42 8.25
CA ILE A 8 1.69 2.07 6.98
C ILE A 8 0.27 1.70 6.61
N ALA A 9 -0.53 2.69 6.23
CA ALA A 9 -1.85 2.50 5.67
C ALA A 9 -1.81 2.67 4.14
N LEU A 10 -2.63 1.89 3.43
CA LEU A 10 -2.81 1.89 1.99
C LEU A 10 -4.19 2.44 1.64
N ILE A 11 -4.23 3.62 1.02
CA ILE A 11 -5.43 4.18 0.38
C ILE A 11 -5.52 3.56 -1.01
N GLU A 12 -6.23 2.45 -1.10
CA GLU A 12 -6.24 1.59 -2.28
C GLU A 12 -6.72 2.32 -3.54
N GLU A 13 -7.70 3.22 -3.38
CA GLU A 13 -8.29 3.97 -4.50
C GLU A 13 -7.29 4.93 -5.17
N ARG A 14 -6.17 5.24 -4.48
CA ARG A 14 -5.09 6.07 -5.00
C ARG A 14 -3.95 5.24 -5.60
N CYS A 15 -3.90 3.93 -5.33
CA CYS A 15 -2.81 3.09 -5.79
C CYS A 15 -2.94 2.80 -7.29
N THR A 16 -1.91 3.14 -8.08
CA THR A 16 -1.87 2.90 -9.53
C THR A 16 -1.10 1.64 -9.92
N SER A 17 -0.71 0.82 -8.93
CA SER A 17 0.13 -0.37 -9.13
C SER A 17 1.45 -0.07 -9.89
N CYS A 18 2.03 1.11 -9.67
CA CYS A 18 3.27 1.54 -10.35
C CYS A 18 4.55 0.84 -9.87
N MET A 19 4.48 0.08 -8.76
CA MET A 19 5.59 -0.66 -8.15
C MET A 19 6.77 0.18 -7.61
N ILE A 20 6.67 1.50 -7.57
CA ILE A 20 7.75 2.37 -7.06
C ILE A 20 8.06 2.07 -5.58
N CYS A 21 7.03 1.95 -4.73
CA CYS A 21 7.20 1.65 -3.31
C CYS A 21 7.94 0.31 -3.06
N ALA A 22 7.63 -0.73 -3.84
CA ALA A 22 8.29 -2.02 -3.74
C ALA A 22 9.75 -1.97 -4.22
N ARG A 23 10.02 -1.20 -5.28
CA ARG A 23 11.36 -1.05 -5.85
C ARG A 23 12.30 -0.23 -4.97
N GLU A 24 11.80 0.85 -4.39
CA GLU A 24 12.58 1.78 -3.56
C GLU A 24 12.68 1.32 -2.10
N CYS A 25 11.96 0.26 -1.71
CA CYS A 25 12.05 -0.28 -0.36
C CYS A 25 13.48 -0.80 -0.08
N PRO A 26 14.20 -0.26 0.92
CA PRO A 26 15.58 -0.64 1.19
C PRO A 26 15.72 -2.09 1.72
N THR A 27 14.63 -2.68 2.22
CA THR A 27 14.60 -4.07 2.71
C THR A 27 13.80 -5.01 1.81
N TRP A 28 13.25 -4.51 0.70
CA TRP A 28 12.36 -5.26 -0.19
C TRP A 28 11.19 -5.96 0.53
N CYS A 29 10.67 -5.36 1.61
CA CYS A 29 9.60 -5.95 2.40
C CYS A 29 8.19 -5.82 1.79
N ILE A 30 8.05 -5.19 0.61
CA ILE A 30 6.76 -4.94 -0.04
C ILE A 30 6.63 -5.84 -1.26
N THR A 31 5.55 -6.61 -1.33
CA THR A 31 5.17 -7.41 -2.50
C THR A 31 3.80 -6.96 -3.00
N LEU A 32 3.62 -6.84 -4.32
CA LEU A 32 2.33 -6.53 -4.92
C LEU A 32 2.18 -7.15 -6.30
N THR A 33 0.94 -7.50 -6.67
CA THR A 33 0.57 -7.95 -8.01
C THR A 33 -0.56 -7.08 -8.56
N SER A 34 -0.65 -7.01 -9.88
CA SER A 34 -1.74 -6.30 -10.57
C SER A 34 -2.05 -6.93 -11.92
N HIS A 35 -3.25 -6.69 -12.41
CA HIS A 35 -3.69 -7.04 -13.75
C HIS A 35 -4.09 -5.80 -14.54
N MET A 36 -4.15 -5.93 -15.86
CA MET A 36 -4.60 -4.85 -16.75
C MET A 36 -6.09 -5.00 -17.06
N GLU A 37 -6.84 -3.93 -16.88
CA GLU A 37 -8.23 -3.84 -17.29
C GLU A 37 -8.41 -2.78 -18.39
N GLN A 38 -9.24 -3.09 -19.39
CA GLN A 38 -9.60 -2.16 -20.46
C GLN A 38 -10.97 -1.53 -20.19
N THR A 39 -11.00 -0.22 -20.05
CA THR A 39 -12.24 0.54 -20.01
C THR A 39 -12.60 1.00 -21.42
N VAL A 40 -13.86 0.77 -21.83
CA VAL A 40 -14.43 1.31 -23.08
C VAL A 40 -15.40 2.43 -22.71
N PRO A 41 -14.99 3.71 -22.73
CA PRO A 41 -15.88 4.78 -22.32
C PRO A 41 -16.68 5.27 -23.54
N ALA A 42 -18.00 5.04 -23.54
CA ALA A 42 -18.94 5.56 -24.55
C ALA A 42 -18.67 5.16 -26.03
N PRO A 43 -19.72 5.17 -26.88
CA PRO A 43 -19.54 4.90 -28.31
C PRO A 43 -18.61 5.95 -28.95
N GLY A 44 -17.49 5.50 -29.51
CA GLY A 44 -16.55 6.34 -30.27
C GLY A 44 -15.27 6.75 -29.53
N ALA A 45 -15.09 6.44 -28.25
CA ALA A 45 -13.80 6.68 -27.59
C ALA A 45 -12.81 5.52 -27.79
N ARG A 46 -11.52 5.85 -27.69
CA ARG A 46 -10.45 4.84 -27.73
C ARG A 46 -10.42 4.06 -26.41
N PRO A 47 -10.26 2.72 -26.44
CA PRO A 47 -10.06 1.92 -25.25
C PRO A 47 -8.86 2.44 -24.45
N ARG A 48 -9.02 2.50 -23.12
CA ARG A 48 -7.92 2.84 -22.21
C ARG A 48 -7.64 1.64 -21.32
N THR A 49 -6.37 1.29 -21.20
CA THR A 49 -5.92 0.26 -20.28
C THR A 49 -5.42 0.93 -19.00
N HIS A 50 -5.76 0.35 -17.85
CA HIS A 50 -5.19 0.74 -16.57
C HIS A 50 -4.86 -0.51 -15.74
N ASN A 51 -3.96 -0.37 -14.78
CA ASN A 51 -3.62 -1.45 -13.85
C ASN A 51 -4.57 -1.43 -12.66
N VAL A 52 -5.03 -2.60 -12.24
CA VAL A 52 -5.85 -2.83 -11.07
C VAL A 52 -5.04 -3.66 -10.07
N LEU A 53 -4.98 -3.20 -8.83
CA LEU A 53 -4.21 -3.85 -7.76
C LEU A 53 -4.88 -5.17 -7.35
N ASP A 54 -4.12 -6.27 -7.34
CA ASP A 54 -4.58 -7.61 -6.93
C ASP A 54 -4.14 -7.94 -5.51
N THR A 55 -2.86 -7.79 -5.22
CA THR A 55 -2.31 -7.98 -3.88
C THR A 55 -1.38 -6.84 -3.54
N PHE A 56 -1.28 -6.53 -2.25
CA PHE A 56 -0.29 -5.61 -1.71
C PHE A 56 -0.02 -6.06 -0.28
N GLU A 57 1.22 -6.42 -0.01
CA GLU A 57 1.64 -7.02 1.25
C GLU A 57 2.90 -6.32 1.76
N ILE A 58 2.95 -6.07 3.07
CA ILE A 58 4.13 -5.59 3.78
C ILE A 58 4.53 -6.66 4.80
N ASP A 59 5.78 -7.12 4.71
CA ASP A 59 6.40 -7.94 5.75
C ASP A 59 6.99 -7.05 6.85
N TRP A 60 6.30 -7.00 7.98
CA TRP A 60 6.71 -6.21 9.14
C TRP A 60 7.88 -6.81 9.93
N ALA A 61 8.25 -8.07 9.68
CA ALA A 61 9.48 -8.64 10.22
C ALA A 61 10.73 -8.06 9.52
N LEU A 62 10.57 -7.51 8.31
CA LEU A 62 11.64 -6.92 7.51
C LEU A 62 11.56 -5.38 7.42
N CYS A 63 10.40 -4.80 7.66
CA CYS A 63 10.21 -3.35 7.57
C CYS A 63 11.00 -2.62 8.69
N MET A 64 11.78 -1.60 8.31
CA MET A 64 12.54 -0.76 9.25
C MET A 64 11.91 0.61 9.53
N TYR A 65 10.66 0.83 9.14
CA TYR A 65 9.92 2.08 9.40
C TYR A 65 10.62 3.35 8.87
N CYS A 66 11.25 3.27 7.69
CA CYS A 66 12.02 4.38 7.11
C CYS A 66 11.16 5.46 6.43
N GLY A 67 9.96 5.14 5.97
CA GLY A 67 9.06 6.09 5.28
C GLY A 67 9.31 6.28 3.77
N VAL A 68 10.36 5.68 3.19
CA VAL A 68 10.70 5.85 1.76
C VAL A 68 9.53 5.50 0.82
N CYS A 69 8.77 4.45 1.13
CA CYS A 69 7.61 4.06 0.32
C CYS A 69 6.49 5.12 0.32
N ILE A 70 6.33 5.90 1.39
CA ILE A 70 5.39 7.02 1.50
C ILE A 70 5.92 8.19 0.66
N GLU A 71 7.17 8.58 0.88
CA GLU A 71 7.80 9.73 0.20
C GLU A 71 7.88 9.56 -1.31
N GLN A 72 8.12 8.34 -1.79
CA GLN A 72 8.25 8.04 -3.22
C GLN A 72 6.91 7.68 -3.88
N CYS A 73 5.80 7.64 -3.14
CA CYS A 73 4.50 7.32 -3.72
C CYS A 73 3.98 8.51 -4.55
N PRO A 74 3.89 8.42 -5.88
CA PRO A 74 3.54 9.56 -6.73
C PRO A 74 2.07 9.99 -6.60
N THR A 75 1.21 9.13 -6.02
CA THR A 75 -0.22 9.35 -5.86
C THR A 75 -0.65 9.41 -4.40
N GLU A 76 0.31 9.46 -3.46
CA GLU A 76 0.03 9.56 -2.03
C GLU A 76 -0.95 8.47 -1.55
N ALA A 77 -0.73 7.25 -2.04
CA ALA A 77 -1.52 6.06 -1.70
C ALA A 77 -1.06 5.38 -0.40
N LEU A 78 0.12 5.76 0.12
CA LEU A 78 0.65 5.24 1.38
C LEU A 78 0.78 6.39 2.37
N GLU A 79 0.39 6.14 3.62
CA GLU A 79 0.52 7.11 4.71
C GLU A 79 0.85 6.42 6.04
N TRP A 80 1.26 7.19 7.04
CA TRP A 80 1.47 6.66 8.39
C TRP A 80 0.13 6.34 9.07
N GLY A 81 -0.08 5.09 9.44
CA GLY A 81 -1.22 4.60 10.22
C GLY A 81 -1.12 4.86 11.74
N GLY A 82 -0.08 5.56 12.17
CA GLY A 82 0.10 6.02 13.55
C GLY A 82 0.79 5.00 14.45
N ALA A 83 0.07 3.99 14.93
CA ALA A 83 0.62 2.99 15.86
C ALA A 83 1.55 2.00 15.14
N HIS A 84 2.57 1.48 15.82
CA HIS A 84 3.38 0.38 15.31
C HIS A 84 2.55 -0.91 15.20
N VAL A 85 2.99 -1.82 14.35
CA VAL A 85 2.38 -3.15 14.27
C VAL A 85 2.58 -3.88 15.61
N PRO A 86 1.52 -4.51 16.16
CA PRO A 86 1.64 -5.25 17.41
C PRO A 86 2.63 -6.40 17.29
N SER A 87 3.25 -6.77 18.41
CA SER A 87 4.04 -8.00 18.47
C SER A 87 3.17 -9.20 18.13
N ALA A 88 3.73 -10.15 17.39
CA ALA A 88 3.05 -11.39 17.06
C ALA A 88 3.92 -12.61 17.40
N ASP A 89 3.27 -13.75 17.65
CA ASP A 89 3.93 -15.00 18.03
C ASP A 89 4.47 -15.76 16.81
N ARG A 90 3.99 -15.44 15.60
CA ARG A 90 4.37 -16.11 14.35
C ARG A 90 4.73 -15.07 13.29
N LEU A 91 5.73 -15.38 12.46
CA LEU A 91 6.19 -14.48 11.39
C LEU A 91 5.10 -14.15 10.37
N GLN A 92 4.27 -15.13 10.01
CA GLN A 92 3.13 -14.95 9.11
C GLN A 92 2.10 -13.92 9.59
N ASP A 93 2.01 -13.67 10.90
CA ASP A 93 1.07 -12.70 11.46
C ASP A 93 1.61 -11.26 11.28
N LEU A 94 2.90 -11.12 10.94
CA LEU A 94 3.54 -9.87 10.56
C LEU A 94 3.50 -9.62 9.05
N LEU A 95 2.94 -10.54 8.26
CA LEU A 95 2.67 -10.31 6.84
C LEU A 95 1.28 -9.69 6.68
N HIS A 96 1.23 -8.38 6.51
CA HIS A 96 -0.03 -7.66 6.40
C HIS A 96 -0.39 -7.43 4.94
N GLY A 97 -1.57 -7.87 4.53
CA GLY A 97 -2.15 -7.61 3.21
C GLY A 97 -3.00 -6.34 3.16
N ARG A 98 -3.59 -6.08 1.99
CA ARG A 98 -4.44 -4.89 1.70
C ARG A 98 -5.49 -4.61 2.77
N GLU A 99 -6.14 -5.64 3.30
CA GLU A 99 -7.18 -5.49 4.32
C GLU A 99 -6.64 -4.98 5.65
N GLN A 100 -5.50 -5.50 6.12
CA GLN A 100 -4.86 -5.06 7.36
C GLN A 100 -4.19 -3.70 7.23
N LEU A 101 -3.85 -3.31 6.00
CA LEU A 101 -3.26 -2.02 5.67
C LEU A 101 -4.31 -0.94 5.38
N ALA A 102 -5.62 -1.26 5.39
CA ALA A 102 -6.65 -0.26 5.13
C ALA A 102 -6.61 0.88 6.19
N PRO A 103 -6.85 2.15 5.81
CA PRO A 103 -6.84 3.26 6.75
C PRO A 103 -7.88 3.04 7.85
N ARG A 104 -7.47 3.17 9.12
CA ARG A 104 -8.41 3.15 10.24
C ARG A 104 -9.33 4.35 10.12
N GLN A 105 -10.64 4.10 10.00
CA GLN A 105 -11.65 5.15 10.01
C GLN A 105 -11.55 5.90 11.36
N GLU A 106 -11.11 7.16 11.34
CA GLU A 106 -11.18 8.05 12.51
C GLU A 106 -12.67 8.31 12.83
N GLY A 107 -13.26 7.49 13.71
CA GLY A 107 -14.69 7.62 14.04
C GLY A 107 -15.34 6.46 14.82
N GLY A 108 -14.62 5.75 15.68
CA GLY A 108 -15.17 4.69 16.53
C GLY A 108 -14.77 4.86 17.99
N ALA A 109 -15.69 5.47 18.75
CA ALA A 109 -15.79 5.67 20.21
C ALA A 109 -14.66 5.16 21.13
#